data_AF-A0A931UEX4-F1
#
_entry.id   AF-A0A931UEX4-F1
#
_cell.length_a   1.000
_cell.length_b   1.000
_cell.length_c   1.000
_cell.angle_alpha   90.00
_cell.angle_beta   90.00
_cell.angle_gamma   90.00
#
_symmetry.space_group_name_H-M   'P 1'
#
loop_
_entity.id
_entity.type
_entity.pdbx_description
1 polymer ?
#
loop_
_entity_poly.entity_id
_entity_poly.type
_entity_poly.pdbx_seq_one_letter_code
_entity_poly.pdbx_strand_id
1 'polypeptide(L)'
;SFGGYYDPINVIRFITTGHYEYRGEKGFLKPEPYGKFVFFMNNVDYVQNERDRELLREIFKQEETKKGDDLLPLIGRLTPSGRYLYELLTNDDPHRVNELVKKIDPQVQDYLKRLALEPLLPKIEAYLLIGHGSTDPLIPYTESLRLADAARDQGRVHLVILRLFSHVDPARQSFPLKEFLTVYLPSMGKFYYLIYDLLGQQR
;
A
#
# COMPACT_ATOMS: atom_id res chain seq x y z
N SER A 1 0.06 8.43 12.41
CA SER A 1 0.23 7.90 11.04
C SER A 1 -1.00 8.25 10.23
N PHE A 2 -0.83 8.78 9.02
CA PHE A 2 -1.93 9.02 8.09
C PHE A 2 -1.63 8.25 6.81
N GLY A 3 -2.45 7.26 6.45
CA GLY A 3 -2.17 6.37 5.31
C GLY A 3 -1.01 5.39 5.52
N GLY A 4 -0.65 5.05 6.76
CA GLY A 4 0.47 4.13 7.02
C GLY A 4 0.14 2.65 6.77
N TYR A 5 1.20 1.85 6.52
CA TYR A 5 1.10 0.40 6.34
C TYR A 5 1.69 -0.42 7.50
N TYR A 6 1.26 -1.67 7.66
CA TYR A 6 1.76 -2.60 8.67
C TYR A 6 2.84 -3.52 8.11
N ASP A 7 2.60 -4.05 6.91
CA ASP A 7 3.48 -4.97 6.19
C ASP A 7 3.53 -4.60 4.70
N PRO A 8 4.73 -4.32 4.15
CA PRO A 8 4.88 -3.97 2.74
C PRO A 8 4.41 -5.08 1.77
N ILE A 9 4.35 -6.35 2.20
CA ILE A 9 3.83 -7.44 1.35
C ILE A 9 2.34 -7.24 1.05
N ASN A 10 1.56 -6.72 2.02
CA ASN A 10 0.15 -6.41 1.80
C ASN A 10 -0.01 -5.20 0.88
N VAL A 11 0.91 -4.24 0.95
CA VAL A 11 0.96 -3.11 0.00
C VAL A 11 1.27 -3.61 -1.40
N ILE A 12 2.27 -4.48 -1.57
CA ILE A 12 2.59 -5.12 -2.86
C ILE A 12 1.37 -5.86 -3.39
N ARG A 13 0.71 -6.70 -2.57
CA ARG A 13 -0.52 -7.40 -2.97
C ARG A 13 -1.56 -6.42 -3.51
N PHE A 14 -1.77 -5.31 -2.81
CA PHE A 14 -2.77 -4.33 -3.20
C PHE A 14 -2.42 -3.58 -4.48
N ILE A 15 -1.20 -3.04 -4.61
CA ILE A 15 -0.82 -2.26 -5.79
C ILE A 15 -0.71 -3.11 -7.06
N THR A 16 -0.52 -4.43 -6.95
CA THR A 16 -0.44 -5.34 -8.10
C THR A 16 -1.77 -5.98 -8.45
N THR A 17 -2.61 -6.30 -7.45
CA THR A 17 -3.85 -7.08 -7.66
C THR A 17 -5.14 -6.30 -7.36
N GLY A 18 -5.05 -5.14 -6.69
CA GLY A 18 -6.19 -4.37 -6.18
C GLY A 18 -6.92 -5.00 -4.99
N HIS A 19 -6.53 -6.21 -4.58
CA HIS A 19 -7.19 -6.93 -3.51
C HIS A 19 -6.60 -6.58 -2.15
N TYR A 20 -7.48 -6.43 -1.17
CA TYR A 20 -7.11 -6.30 0.23
C TYR A 20 -7.98 -7.21 1.08
N GLU A 21 -7.42 -7.65 2.18
CA GLU A 21 -8.12 -8.45 3.19
C GLU A 21 -7.49 -8.20 4.55
N TYR A 22 -8.28 -8.24 5.60
CA TYR A 22 -7.86 -8.36 7.00
C TYR A 22 -9.06 -8.66 7.88
N ARG A 23 -9.03 -9.78 8.61
CA ARG A 23 -10.17 -10.28 9.40
C ARG A 23 -11.43 -10.36 8.53
N GLY A 24 -12.51 -9.69 8.90
CA GLY A 24 -13.76 -9.65 8.12
C GLY A 24 -13.76 -8.63 6.98
N GLU A 25 -12.77 -7.74 6.92
CA GLU A 25 -12.67 -6.70 5.90
C GLU A 25 -11.95 -7.28 4.67
N LYS A 26 -12.61 -7.31 3.51
CA LYS A 26 -12.00 -7.73 2.26
C LYS A 26 -12.69 -7.09 1.07
N GLY A 27 -11.96 -6.92 -0.02
CA GLY A 27 -12.53 -6.40 -1.24
C GLY A 27 -11.49 -6.12 -2.30
N PHE A 28 -11.94 -5.33 -3.27
CA PHE A 28 -11.13 -4.87 -4.39
C PHE A 28 -11.29 -3.36 -4.52
N LEU A 29 -10.17 -2.67 -4.75
CA LEU A 29 -10.14 -1.30 -5.25
C LEU A 29 -9.20 -1.27 -6.44
N LYS A 30 -9.48 -0.38 -7.39
CA LYS A 30 -8.54 -0.13 -8.47
C LYS A 30 -7.32 0.60 -7.91
N PRO A 31 -6.13 -0.03 -7.89
CA PRO A 31 -4.94 0.65 -7.43
C PRO A 31 -4.51 1.71 -8.45
N GLU A 32 -3.78 2.71 -7.99
CA GLU A 32 -3.18 3.72 -8.85
C GLU A 32 -2.18 3.03 -9.79
N PRO A 33 -2.35 3.10 -11.14
CA PRO A 33 -1.46 2.42 -12.08
C PRO A 33 0.03 2.70 -11.89
N TYR A 34 0.37 3.90 -11.41
CA TYR A 34 1.76 4.30 -11.16
C TYR A 34 2.32 3.77 -9.83
N GLY A 35 1.48 3.27 -8.91
CA GLY A 35 1.88 2.81 -7.57
C GLY A 35 2.94 1.71 -7.59
N LYS A 36 2.76 0.69 -8.44
CA LYS A 36 3.77 -0.38 -8.63
C LYS A 36 5.12 0.14 -9.13
N PHE A 37 5.10 1.14 -10.01
CA PHE A 37 6.31 1.72 -10.58
C PHE A 37 7.07 2.53 -9.53
N VAL A 38 6.39 3.40 -8.77
CA VAL A 38 7.00 4.18 -7.68
C VAL A 38 7.61 3.25 -6.65
N PHE A 39 6.84 2.24 -6.23
CA PHE A 39 7.33 1.27 -5.27
C PHE A 39 8.60 0.59 -5.79
N PHE A 40 8.61 0.13 -7.04
CA PHE A 40 9.79 -0.50 -7.60
C PHE A 40 10.98 0.48 -7.71
N MET A 41 10.78 1.66 -8.29
CA MET A 41 11.86 2.61 -8.57
C MET A 41 12.51 3.21 -7.32
N ASN A 42 11.77 3.29 -6.22
CA ASN A 42 12.32 3.70 -4.93
C ASN A 42 13.13 2.58 -4.23
N ASN A 43 12.96 1.32 -4.65
CA ASN A 43 13.52 0.15 -3.98
C ASN A 43 14.43 -0.71 -4.87
N VAL A 44 14.58 -0.37 -6.14
CA VAL A 44 15.31 -1.18 -7.12
C VAL A 44 16.80 -1.29 -6.81
N ASP A 45 17.39 -0.35 -6.07
CA ASP A 45 18.79 -0.46 -5.63
C ASP A 45 19.05 -1.61 -4.63
N TYR A 46 17.99 -2.19 -4.06
CA TYR A 46 18.08 -3.41 -3.25
C TYR A 46 18.14 -4.69 -4.09
N VAL A 47 17.92 -4.61 -5.41
CA VAL A 47 18.14 -5.74 -6.34
C VAL A 47 19.63 -5.95 -6.53
N GLN A 48 20.17 -7.03 -5.95
CA GLN A 48 21.61 -7.28 -5.92
C GLN A 48 22.23 -7.45 -7.29
N ASN A 49 21.62 -8.28 -8.13
CA ASN A 49 22.13 -8.53 -9.47
C ASN A 49 22.04 -7.24 -10.30
N GLU A 50 23.18 -6.66 -10.63
CA GLU A 50 23.29 -5.39 -11.36
C GLU A 50 22.60 -5.47 -12.73
N ARG A 51 22.76 -6.59 -13.43
CA ARG A 51 22.12 -6.82 -14.73
C ARG A 51 20.60 -6.88 -14.60
N ASP A 52 20.05 -7.61 -13.62
CA ASP A 52 18.61 -7.63 -13.38
C ASP A 52 18.10 -6.24 -12.98
N ARG A 53 18.87 -5.51 -12.17
CA ARG A 53 18.53 -4.14 -11.76
C ARG A 53 18.40 -3.22 -12.98
N GLU A 54 19.37 -3.25 -13.88
CA GLU A 54 19.34 -2.47 -15.13
C GLU A 54 18.17 -2.88 -16.03
N LEU A 55 18.00 -4.19 -16.27
CA LEU A 55 16.93 -4.72 -17.11
C LEU A 55 15.54 -4.38 -16.55
N LEU A 56 15.31 -4.55 -15.25
CA LEU A 56 14.03 -4.23 -14.62
C LEU A 56 13.77 -2.71 -14.66
N ARG A 57 14.78 -1.86 -14.43
CA ARG A 57 14.63 -0.40 -14.60
C ARG A 57 14.20 -0.04 -16.02
N GLU A 58 14.78 -0.70 -17.02
CA GLU A 58 14.42 -0.48 -18.42
C GLU A 58 13.00 -0.97 -18.73
N ILE A 59 12.65 -2.18 -18.31
CA ILE A 59 11.31 -2.77 -18.48
C ILE A 59 10.23 -1.85 -17.89
N PHE A 60 10.36 -1.46 -16.62
CA PHE A 60 9.33 -0.64 -15.97
C PHE A 60 9.23 0.78 -16.54
N LYS A 61 10.34 1.37 -17.03
CA LYS A 61 10.30 2.66 -17.74
C LYS A 61 9.59 2.57 -19.09
N GLN A 62 9.77 1.47 -19.83
CA GLN A 62 9.06 1.23 -21.09
C GLN A 62 7.57 1.01 -20.84
N GLU A 63 7.20 0.23 -19.82
CA GLU A 63 5.80 0.06 -19.38
C GLU A 63 5.14 1.40 -19.02
N GLU A 64 5.83 2.25 -18.24
CA GLU A 64 5.32 3.57 -17.82
C GLU A 64 5.08 4.50 -19.01
N THR A 65 6.07 4.57 -19.92
CA THR A 65 6.00 5.44 -21.10
C THR A 65 5.06 4.92 -22.19
N LYS A 66 4.41 3.76 -21.97
CA LYS A 66 3.57 3.03 -22.94
C LYS A 66 4.25 2.90 -24.29
N LYS A 67 5.58 2.82 -24.31
CA LYS A 67 6.32 2.46 -25.52
C LYS A 67 5.98 1.01 -25.79
N GLY A 68 5.23 0.76 -26.86
CA GLY A 68 4.74 -0.57 -27.25
C GLY A 68 5.84 -1.49 -27.77
N ASP A 69 7.02 -1.46 -27.15
CA ASP A 69 8.13 -2.34 -27.46
C ASP A 69 7.87 -3.73 -26.88
N ASP A 70 8.30 -4.76 -27.62
CA ASP A 70 8.25 -6.14 -27.13
C ASP A 70 9.23 -6.29 -25.96
N LEU A 71 8.71 -6.46 -24.74
CA LEU A 71 9.49 -6.63 -23.52
C LEU A 71 10.05 -8.05 -23.37
N LEU A 72 9.57 -9.02 -24.15
CA LEU A 72 9.96 -10.43 -24.04
C LEU A 72 11.48 -10.66 -24.15
N PRO A 73 12.23 -9.98 -25.03
CA PRO A 73 13.69 -10.10 -25.08
C PRO A 73 14.38 -9.62 -23.80
N LEU A 74 13.86 -8.57 -23.15
CA LEU A 74 14.42 -8.06 -21.89
C LEU A 74 14.10 -9.03 -20.73
N ILE A 75 12.85 -9.48 -20.63
CA ILE A 75 12.41 -10.46 -19.62
C ILE A 75 13.12 -11.81 -19.79
N GLY A 76 13.43 -12.20 -21.02
CA GLY A 76 14.20 -13.40 -21.37
C GLY A 76 15.63 -13.39 -20.82
N ARG A 77 16.19 -12.21 -20.57
CA ARG A 77 17.56 -12.00 -20.09
C ARG A 77 17.68 -11.88 -18.57
N LEU A 78 16.57 -11.81 -17.84
CA LEU A 78 16.56 -11.78 -16.38
C LEU A 78 17.04 -13.12 -15.82
N THR A 79 17.73 -13.08 -14.68
CA THR A 79 17.97 -14.29 -13.89
C THR A 79 16.64 -14.84 -13.35
N PRO A 80 16.60 -16.09 -12.83
CA PRO A 80 15.40 -16.61 -12.17
C PRO A 80 14.86 -15.70 -11.06
N SER A 81 15.73 -15.15 -10.21
CA SER A 81 15.34 -14.22 -9.14
C SER A 81 14.77 -12.91 -9.69
N GLY A 82 15.40 -12.33 -10.72
CA GLY A 82 14.91 -11.15 -11.41
C GLY A 82 13.54 -11.38 -12.07
N ARG A 83 13.33 -12.57 -12.64
CA ARG A 83 12.03 -12.97 -13.21
C ARG A 83 10.95 -13.09 -12.14
N TYR A 84 11.23 -13.68 -10.99
CA TYR A 84 10.25 -13.73 -9.89
C TYR A 84 9.89 -12.34 -9.36
N LEU A 85 10.84 -11.41 -9.32
CA LEU A 85 10.55 -10.02 -8.95
C LEU A 85 9.69 -9.32 -10.00
N TYR A 86 9.97 -9.51 -11.29
CA TYR A 86 9.12 -9.02 -12.37
C TYR A 86 7.70 -9.59 -12.26
N GLU A 87 7.56 -10.91 -12.08
CA GLU A 87 6.28 -11.57 -11.91
C GLU A 87 5.53 -11.04 -10.68
N LEU A 88 6.20 -10.84 -9.53
CA LEU A 88 5.57 -10.29 -8.32
C LEU A 88 4.91 -8.92 -8.59
N LEU A 89 5.57 -8.06 -9.36
CA LEU A 89 5.15 -6.68 -9.62
C LEU A 89 4.16 -6.53 -10.78
N THR A 90 4.00 -7.59 -11.58
CA THR A 90 3.07 -7.62 -12.74
C THR A 90 1.93 -8.61 -12.57
N ASN A 91 1.95 -9.40 -11.50
CA ASN A 91 0.92 -10.36 -11.14
C ASN A 91 -0.38 -9.69 -10.70
N ASP A 92 -1.50 -10.24 -11.17
CA ASP A 92 -2.87 -9.83 -10.82
C ASP A 92 -3.58 -10.80 -9.86
N ASP A 93 -3.00 -11.97 -9.57
CA ASP A 93 -3.55 -12.97 -8.66
C ASP A 93 -3.08 -12.78 -7.20
N PRO A 94 -3.94 -12.39 -6.25
CA PRO A 94 -3.55 -12.16 -4.86
C PRO A 94 -3.01 -13.40 -4.14
N HIS A 95 -3.35 -14.60 -4.60
CA HIS A 95 -2.92 -15.86 -3.99
C HIS A 95 -1.47 -16.22 -4.34
N ARG A 96 -0.94 -15.71 -5.46
CA ARG A 96 0.44 -15.95 -5.90
C ARG A 96 1.47 -15.07 -5.18
N VAL A 97 1.04 -13.95 -4.58
CA VAL A 97 1.96 -12.96 -3.97
C VAL A 97 2.92 -13.59 -2.96
N ASN A 98 2.39 -14.37 -2.01
CA ASN A 98 3.22 -14.99 -0.96
C ASN A 98 4.19 -16.04 -1.54
N GLU A 99 3.79 -16.74 -2.59
CA GLU A 99 4.65 -17.70 -3.28
C GLU A 99 5.78 -16.98 -4.02
N LEU A 100 5.45 -15.93 -4.77
CA LEU A 100 6.42 -15.12 -5.52
C LEU A 100 7.43 -14.47 -4.59
N VAL A 101 6.99 -13.87 -3.47
CA VAL A 101 7.87 -13.30 -2.45
C VAL A 101 8.87 -14.31 -1.90
N LYS A 102 8.51 -15.59 -1.76
CA LYS A 102 9.46 -16.62 -1.29
C LYS A 102 10.54 -16.97 -2.32
N LYS A 103 10.31 -16.66 -3.60
CA LYS A 103 11.19 -17.01 -4.72
C LYS A 103 12.07 -15.85 -5.20
N ILE A 104 11.79 -14.60 -4.79
CA ILE A 104 12.68 -13.47 -5.08
C ILE A 104 14.00 -13.59 -4.30
N ASP A 105 14.98 -12.75 -4.64
CA ASP A 105 16.28 -12.72 -3.97
C ASP A 105 16.15 -12.58 -2.43
N PRO A 106 16.85 -13.41 -1.62
CA PRO A 106 16.78 -13.36 -0.16
C PRO A 106 17.06 -11.98 0.45
N GLN A 107 17.93 -11.17 -0.15
CA GLN A 107 18.21 -9.83 0.37
C GLN A 107 17.03 -8.89 0.15
N VAL A 108 16.30 -9.03 -0.96
CA VAL A 108 15.04 -8.28 -1.18
C VAL A 108 13.99 -8.75 -0.18
N GLN A 109 13.92 -10.05 0.11
CA GLN A 109 13.03 -10.56 1.17
C GLN A 109 13.37 -9.96 2.54
N ASP A 110 14.66 -9.91 2.90
CA ASP A 110 15.11 -9.34 4.17
C ASP A 110 14.90 -7.83 4.22
N TYR A 111 15.02 -7.14 3.09
CA TYR A 111 14.67 -5.72 2.98
C TYR A 111 13.17 -5.50 3.25
N LEU A 112 12.28 -6.26 2.63
CA LEU A 112 10.84 -6.18 2.88
C LEU A 112 10.51 -6.45 4.36
N LYS A 113 11.16 -7.42 4.99
CA LYS A 113 11.00 -7.67 6.44
C LYS A 113 11.44 -6.47 7.29
N ARG A 114 12.49 -5.75 6.89
CA ARG A 114 12.97 -4.55 7.62
C ARG A 114 12.03 -3.35 7.45
N LEU A 115 11.28 -3.29 6.37
CA LEU A 115 10.25 -2.26 6.14
C LEU A 115 8.96 -2.52 6.91
N ALA A 116 8.69 -3.77 7.31
CA ALA A 116 7.51 -4.09 8.10
C ALA A 116 7.53 -3.36 9.45
N LEU A 117 6.40 -2.75 9.83
CA LEU A 117 6.25 -2.12 11.14
C LEU A 117 5.89 -3.14 12.22
N GLU A 118 5.40 -4.33 11.85
CA GLU A 118 5.04 -5.43 12.74
C GLU A 118 6.01 -5.61 13.94
N PRO A 119 7.34 -5.73 13.75
CA PRO A 119 8.24 -6.04 14.85
C PRO A 119 8.47 -4.86 15.80
N LEU A 120 8.09 -3.64 15.38
CA LEU A 120 8.31 -2.41 16.11
C LEU A 120 7.10 -2.04 16.98
N LEU A 121 5.87 -2.36 16.54
CA LEU A 121 4.63 -1.90 17.20
C LEU A 121 4.52 -2.28 18.68
N PRO A 122 4.92 -3.49 19.13
CA PRO A 122 4.87 -3.83 20.55
C PRO A 122 5.82 -3.00 21.43
N LYS A 123 6.82 -2.34 20.81
CA LYS A 123 7.81 -1.48 21.50
C LYS A 123 7.40 -0.01 21.52
N ILE A 124 6.33 0.36 20.82
CA ILE A 124 5.85 1.74 20.81
C ILE A 124 5.00 1.97 22.07
N GLU A 125 5.48 2.86 22.94
CA GLU A 125 4.78 3.28 24.17
C GLU A 125 3.95 4.55 23.97
N ALA A 126 4.12 5.22 22.82
CA ALA A 126 3.45 6.45 22.46
C ALA A 126 1.96 6.23 22.14
N TYR A 127 1.17 7.30 22.30
CA TYR A 127 -0.22 7.33 21.85
C TYR A 127 -0.28 7.30 20.31
N LEU A 128 -1.01 6.33 19.75
CA LEU A 128 -1.09 6.08 18.32
C LEU A 128 -2.36 6.71 17.72
N LEU A 129 -2.17 7.82 17.02
CA LEU A 129 -3.21 8.42 16.17
C LEU A 129 -3.07 7.87 14.75
N ILE A 130 -4.08 7.17 14.26
CA ILE A 130 -4.08 6.51 12.95
C ILE A 130 -5.29 6.98 12.14
N GLY A 131 -5.03 7.68 11.03
CA GLY A 131 -6.04 8.06 10.05
C GLY A 131 -5.82 7.38 8.71
N HIS A 132 -6.87 6.92 8.02
CA HIS A 132 -6.73 6.36 6.67
C HIS A 132 -7.99 6.57 5.82
N GLY A 133 -7.83 6.85 4.53
CA GLY A 133 -8.93 6.84 3.58
C GLY A 133 -9.37 5.41 3.21
N SER A 134 -10.67 5.12 3.20
CA SER A 134 -11.19 3.80 2.81
C SER A 134 -11.02 3.48 1.32
N THR A 135 -10.72 4.49 0.51
CA THR A 135 -10.46 4.37 -0.94
C THR A 135 -9.10 4.92 -1.33
N ASP A 136 -8.12 4.80 -0.43
CA ASP A 136 -6.73 5.09 -0.78
C ASP A 136 -6.28 4.13 -1.91
N PRO A 137 -5.81 4.66 -3.06
CA PRO A 137 -5.47 3.86 -4.22
C PRO A 137 -4.03 3.30 -4.16
N LEU A 138 -3.27 3.60 -3.11
CA LEU A 138 -1.87 3.20 -2.94
C LEU A 138 -1.67 2.21 -1.79
N ILE A 139 -2.33 2.45 -0.65
CA ILE A 139 -2.19 1.61 0.54
C ILE A 139 -3.60 1.20 1.00
N PRO A 140 -3.90 -0.10 1.16
CA PRO A 140 -5.23 -0.49 1.58
C PRO A 140 -5.44 -0.15 3.06
N TYR A 141 -6.59 0.45 3.38
CA TYR A 141 -6.92 0.87 4.75
C TYR A 141 -6.84 -0.25 5.79
N THR A 142 -6.95 -1.51 5.37
CA THR A 142 -6.75 -2.69 6.22
C THR A 142 -5.38 -2.72 6.88
N GLU A 143 -4.36 -2.08 6.31
CA GLU A 143 -3.07 -1.95 6.96
C GLU A 143 -3.13 -1.05 8.20
N SER A 144 -3.93 0.01 8.18
CA SER A 144 -4.15 0.82 9.37
C SER A 144 -4.99 0.10 10.43
N LEU A 145 -5.86 -0.83 10.02
CA LEU A 145 -6.51 -1.74 10.96
C LEU A 145 -5.48 -2.65 11.64
N ARG A 146 -4.57 -3.26 10.86
CA ARG A 146 -3.47 -4.07 11.39
C ARG A 146 -2.58 -3.29 12.35
N LEU A 147 -2.22 -2.06 11.99
CA LEU A 147 -1.43 -1.18 12.84
C LEU A 147 -2.10 -0.93 14.20
N ALA A 148 -3.40 -0.61 14.18
CA ALA A 148 -4.18 -0.39 15.38
C ALA A 148 -4.25 -1.67 16.24
N ASP A 149 -4.55 -2.80 15.63
CA ASP A 149 -4.69 -4.09 16.31
C ASP A 149 -3.38 -4.62 16.90
N ALA A 150 -2.24 -4.30 16.28
CA ALA A 150 -0.92 -4.73 16.74
C ALA A 150 -0.29 -3.79 17.78
N ALA A 151 -0.93 -2.68 18.09
CA ALA A 151 -0.49 -1.79 19.16
C ALA A 151 -0.52 -2.51 20.52
N ARG A 152 0.50 -2.25 21.34
CA ARG A 152 0.64 -2.86 22.67
C ARG A 152 -0.53 -2.55 23.59
N ASP A 153 -0.98 -1.29 23.61
CA ASP A 153 -2.05 -0.81 24.48
C ASP A 153 -3.18 -0.24 23.62
N GLN A 154 -4.28 -0.99 23.55
CA GLN A 154 -5.47 -0.60 22.79
C GLN A 154 -6.16 0.65 23.36
N GLY A 155 -5.93 1.00 24.64
CA GLY A 155 -6.41 2.25 25.23
C GLY A 155 -5.65 3.50 24.75
N ARG A 156 -4.51 3.31 24.07
CA ARG A 156 -3.67 4.37 23.50
C ARG A 156 -3.71 4.42 21.98
N VAL A 157 -4.75 3.85 21.38
CA VAL A 157 -4.94 3.87 19.92
C VAL A 157 -6.22 4.62 19.60
N HIS A 158 -6.11 5.59 18.69
CA HIS A 158 -7.23 6.22 18.05
C HIS A 158 -7.14 5.97 16.56
N LEU A 159 -8.02 5.10 16.06
CA LEU A 159 -8.11 4.78 14.64
C LEU A 159 -9.34 5.44 14.01
N VAL A 160 -9.12 6.11 12.89
CA VAL A 160 -10.16 6.73 12.08
C VAL A 160 -10.02 6.30 10.62
N ILE A 161 -11.03 5.57 10.12
CA ILE A 161 -11.20 5.31 8.69
C ILE A 161 -12.18 6.33 8.09
N LEU A 162 -11.69 7.10 7.12
CA LEU A 162 -12.38 8.19 6.43
C LEU A 162 -12.93 7.70 5.10
N ARG A 163 -14.21 7.95 4.81
CA ARG A 163 -14.84 7.61 3.52
C ARG A 163 -14.85 8.79 2.53
N LEU A 164 -13.92 9.71 2.69
CA LEU A 164 -13.81 10.88 1.84
C LEU A 164 -13.34 10.39 0.46
N PHE A 165 -14.10 10.69 -0.60
CA PHE A 165 -13.73 10.58 -2.03
C PHE A 165 -14.12 9.34 -2.86
N SER A 166 -15.02 8.46 -2.42
CA SER A 166 -15.39 7.30 -3.24
C SER A 166 -16.23 7.60 -4.50
N HIS A 167 -16.86 8.78 -4.65
CA HIS A 167 -17.64 9.10 -5.85
C HIS A 167 -17.66 10.59 -6.18
N VAL A 168 -16.52 11.15 -6.61
CA VAL A 168 -16.56 12.38 -7.39
C VAL A 168 -16.03 12.05 -8.77
N ASP A 169 -16.95 11.73 -9.67
CA ASP A 169 -16.71 11.93 -11.09
C ASP A 169 -16.39 13.43 -11.25
N PRO A 170 -15.17 13.85 -11.63
CA PRO A 170 -14.82 15.27 -11.73
C PRO A 170 -15.70 16.03 -12.73
N ALA A 171 -16.49 15.32 -13.55
CA ALA A 171 -17.53 15.88 -14.42
C ALA A 171 -18.87 16.21 -13.70
N ARG A 172 -19.08 15.79 -12.45
CA ARG A 172 -20.29 16.09 -11.66
C ARG A 172 -19.99 17.16 -10.60
N GLN A 173 -20.44 18.39 -10.87
CA GLN A 173 -20.34 19.54 -9.96
C GLN A 173 -21.35 19.53 -8.79
N SER A 174 -22.13 18.46 -8.57
CA SER A 174 -23.11 18.40 -7.47
C SER A 174 -22.83 17.27 -6.48
N PHE A 175 -22.62 17.64 -5.22
CA PHE A 175 -22.64 16.73 -4.09
C PHE A 175 -24.09 16.53 -3.65
N PRO A 176 -24.68 15.33 -3.72
CA PRO A 176 -26.02 15.11 -3.19
C PRO A 176 -26.02 15.33 -1.67
N LEU A 177 -26.96 16.16 -1.18
CA LEU A 177 -27.06 16.54 0.25
C LEU A 177 -27.10 15.32 1.19
N LYS A 178 -27.70 14.22 0.73
CA LYS A 178 -27.73 12.95 1.46
C LYS A 178 -26.33 12.36 1.67
N GLU A 179 -25.47 12.38 0.66
CA GLU A 179 -24.09 11.90 0.74
C GLU A 179 -23.23 12.84 1.60
N PHE A 180 -23.44 14.15 1.46
CA PHE A 180 -22.83 15.14 2.35
C PHE A 180 -23.13 14.85 3.83
N LEU A 181 -24.39 14.63 4.18
CA LEU A 181 -24.80 14.37 5.57
C LEU A 181 -24.41 12.97 6.08
N THR A 182 -24.37 11.95 5.21
CA THR A 182 -24.14 10.55 5.64
C THR A 182 -22.69 10.09 5.53
N VAL A 183 -21.87 10.74 4.70
CA VAL A 183 -20.48 10.34 4.43
C VAL A 183 -19.50 11.45 4.80
N TYR A 184 -19.71 12.67 4.32
CA TYR A 184 -18.77 13.77 4.52
C TYR A 184 -18.83 14.34 5.94
N LEU A 185 -20.02 14.67 6.44
CA LEU A 185 -20.18 15.25 7.78
C LEU A 185 -19.67 14.32 8.89
N PRO A 186 -19.94 12.99 8.87
CA PRO A 186 -19.34 12.07 9.83
C PRO A 186 -17.82 11.93 9.68
N SER A 187 -17.29 11.94 8.44
CA SER A 187 -15.84 11.86 8.21
C SER A 187 -15.12 13.14 8.68
N MET A 188 -15.72 14.31 8.49
CA MET A 188 -15.24 15.59 9.05
C MET A 188 -15.26 15.57 10.57
N GLY A 189 -16.32 15.05 11.19
CA GLY A 189 -16.39 14.87 12.65
C GLY A 189 -15.26 13.95 13.15
N LYS A 190 -15.07 12.78 12.53
CA LYS A 190 -13.97 11.86 12.89
C LYS A 190 -12.60 12.50 12.72
N PHE A 191 -12.39 13.25 11.63
CA PHE A 191 -11.13 13.98 11.42
C PHE A 191 -10.92 15.07 12.47
N TYR A 192 -11.96 15.84 12.80
CA TYR A 192 -11.91 16.83 13.87
C TYR A 192 -11.54 16.19 15.21
N TYR A 193 -12.14 15.06 15.58
CA TYR A 193 -11.80 14.35 16.82
C TYR A 193 -10.36 13.81 16.82
N LEU A 194 -9.85 13.35 15.67
CA LEU A 194 -8.45 12.94 15.54
C LEU A 194 -7.49 14.12 15.80
N ILE A 195 -7.80 15.30 15.24
CA ILE A 195 -7.01 16.52 15.46
C ILE A 195 -7.15 17.05 16.89
N TYR A 196 -8.36 17.00 17.46
CA TYR A 196 -8.61 17.39 18.85
C TYR A 196 -7.80 16.53 19.81
N ASP A 197 -7.81 15.22 19.62
CA ASP A 197 -7.05 14.28 20.43
C ASP A 197 -5.53 14.47 20.24
N LEU A 198 -5.06 14.68 19.01
CA LEU A 198 -3.66 15.06 18.74
C LEU A 198 -3.21 16.28 19.56
N LEU A 199 -4.02 17.34 19.58
CA LEU A 199 -3.73 18.55 20.35
C LEU A 199 -3.83 18.32 21.87
N GLY A 200 -4.68 17.40 22.30
CA GLY A 200 -4.82 16.98 23.70
C GLY A 200 -3.59 16.25 24.24
N GLN A 201 -2.92 15.44 23.40
CA GLN A 201 -1.70 14.69 23.78
C GLN A 201 -0.41 15.53 23.79
N GLN A 202 -0.45 16.80 23.35
CA GLN A 202 0.70 17.72 23.38
C GLN A 202 0.85 18.52 24.69
N ARG A 203 0.03 18.23 25.70
CA ARG A 203 0.08 18.84 27.04
C ARG A 203 0.78 17.92 28.03
#